data_AF-A0A1Z3HHL2-F1
#
_entry.id   AF-A0A1Z3HHL2-F1
#
_cell.length_a   1.000
_cell.length_b   1.000
_cell.length_c   1.000
_cell.angle_alpha   90.00
_cell.angle_beta   90.00
_cell.angle_gamma   90.00
#
_symmetry.space_group_name_H-M   'P 1'
#
loop_
_entity.id
_entity.type
_entity.pdbx_description
1 polymer ?
#
loop_
_entity_poly.entity_id
_entity_poly.type
_entity_poly.pdbx_seq_one_letter_code
_entity_poly.pdbx_strand_id
1 'polypeptide(L)' 'MEQDFLITLTNDLKAELEAAASDEGQSAASLAQKAIADYLFSRQFRTLRAYLLAKAQDDYTDEDIFKIVS' A
#
# COMPACT_ATOMS: atom_id res chain seq x y z
N MET A 1 5.30 14.85 -15.72
CA MET A 1 5.03 14.15 -16.99
C MET A 1 4.02 13.07 -16.67
N GLU A 2 2.80 13.22 -17.19
CA GLU A 2 1.75 12.20 -17.07
C GLU A 2 1.98 11.16 -18.18
N GLN A 3 1.76 9.88 -17.86
CA GLN A 3 1.94 8.74 -18.76
C GLN A 3 0.64 7.95 -18.74
N ASP A 4 0.07 7.70 -19.92
CA ASP A 4 -1.19 6.97 -20.03
C ASP A 4 -0.97 5.47 -19.84
N PHE A 5 -1.79 4.86 -18.99
CA PHE A 5 -1.77 3.43 -18.71
C PHE A 5 -3.15 2.84 -18.99
N LEU A 6 -3.25 2.04 -20.06
CA LEU A 6 -4.51 1.38 -20.43
C LEU A 6 -4.62 0.04 -19.70
N ILE A 7 -5.70 -0.13 -18.92
CA ILE A 7 -6.00 -1.36 -18.20
C ILE A 7 -7.40 -1.86 -18.56
N THR A 8 -7.47 -3.16 -18.84
CA THR A 8 -8.75 -3.85 -19.02
C THR A 8 -9.22 -4.34 -17.66
N LEU A 9 -10.35 -3.80 -17.19
CA LEU A 9 -11.01 -4.24 -15.97
C LEU A 9 -12.16 -5.19 -16.33
N THR A 10 -12.50 -6.10 -15.42
CA THR A 10 -13.76 -6.83 -15.52
C THR A 10 -14.93 -5.87 -15.29
N ASN A 11 -16.11 -6.19 -15.83
CA ASN A 11 -17.29 -5.34 -15.69
C ASN A 11 -17.64 -5.09 -14.21
N ASP A 12 -17.49 -6.11 -13.37
CA ASP A 12 -17.79 -6.01 -11.94
C ASP A 12 -16.84 -5.02 -11.24
N LEU A 13 -15.54 -5.12 -11.49
CA LEU A 13 -14.53 -4.22 -10.93
C LEU A 13 -14.73 -2.78 -11.40
N LYS A 14 -15.11 -2.59 -12.66
CA LYS A 14 -15.38 -1.27 -13.20
C LYS A 14 -16.59 -0.64 -12.49
N ALA A 15 -17.68 -1.39 -12.32
CA ALA A 15 -18.87 -0.91 -11.64
C ALA A 15 -18.60 -0.56 -10.17
N GLU A 16 -17.82 -1.39 -9.48
CA GLU A 16 -17.43 -1.15 -8.08
C GLU A 16 -16.53 0.08 -7.94
N LEU A 17 -15.57 0.26 -8.86
CA LEU A 17 -14.72 1.44 -8.91
C LEU A 17 -15.52 2.72 -9.19
N GLU A 18 -16.46 2.68 -10.13
CA GLU A 18 -17.32 3.83 -10.44
C GLU A 18 -18.25 4.19 -9.27
N ALA A 19 -18.80 3.19 -8.58
CA ALA A 19 -19.60 3.39 -7.37
C ALA A 19 -18.77 4.06 -6.26
N ALA A 20 -17.59 3.49 -5.94
CA ALA A 20 -16.70 4.06 -4.93
C ALA A 20 -16.23 5.48 -5.28
N ALA A 21 -15.95 5.74 -6.56
CA ALA A 21 -15.58 7.07 -7.04
C ALA A 21 -16.73 8.07 -6.87
N SER A 22 -17.96 7.65 -7.16
CA SER A 22 -19.16 8.47 -6.96
C SER A 22 -19.39 8.79 -5.48
N ASP A 23 -19.22 7.82 -4.58
CA ASP A 23 -19.39 8.01 -3.14
C ASP A 23 -18.34 8.97 -2.55
N GLU A 24 -17.10 8.93 -3.05
CA GLU A 24 -16.03 9.82 -2.63
C GLU A 24 -16.02 11.19 -3.36
N GLY A 25 -16.93 11.40 -4.32
CA GLY A 25 -16.96 12.62 -5.15
C GLY A 25 -15.73 12.82 -6.02
N GLN A 26 -15.03 11.73 -6.37
CA GLN A 26 -13.80 11.72 -7.16
C GLN A 26 -14.02 11.07 -8.53
N SER A 27 -13.08 11.27 -9.45
CA SER A 27 -13.09 10.51 -10.71
C SER A 27 -12.55 9.10 -10.49
N ALA A 28 -13.08 8.11 -11.23
CA ALA A 28 -12.59 6.73 -11.17
C ALA A 28 -11.08 6.64 -11.48
N ALA A 29 -10.57 7.50 -12.36
CA ALA A 29 -9.14 7.60 -12.66
C ALA A 29 -8.31 8.09 -11.46
N SER A 30 -8.78 9.13 -10.76
CA SER A 30 -8.12 9.64 -9.55
C SER A 30 -8.11 8.60 -8.44
N LEU A 31 -9.24 7.92 -8.23
CA LEU A 31 -9.35 6.86 -7.23
C LEU A 31 -8.43 5.68 -7.56
N ALA A 32 -8.39 5.26 -8.83
CA ALA A 32 -7.47 4.21 -9.28
C ALA A 32 -6.00 4.60 -9.09
N GLN A 33 -5.63 5.84 -9.41
CA GLN A 33 -4.26 6.33 -9.23
C GLN A 33 -3.85 6.35 -7.75
N LYS A 34 -4.75 6.79 -6.87
CA LYS A 34 -4.54 6.75 -5.42
C LYS A 34 -4.40 5.32 -4.91
N ALA A 35 -5.28 4.41 -5.33
CA ALA A 35 -5.22 3.00 -4.95
C ALA A 35 -3.91 2.32 -5.39
N ILE A 36 -3.43 2.64 -6.61
CA ILE A 36 -2.12 2.15 -7.10
C ILE A 36 -0.98 2.69 -6.24
N ALA A 37 -1.01 3.99 -5.89
CA ALA A 37 0.00 4.60 -5.05
C ALA A 37 0.04 3.94 -3.65
N ASP A 38 -1.12 3.74 -3.03
CA ASP A 38 -1.25 3.11 -1.72
C ASP A 38 -0.78 1.64 -1.74
N TYR A 39 -1.10 0.91 -2.81
CA TYR A 39 -0.61 -0.45 -3.01
C TYR A 39 0.91 -0.50 -3.15
N LEU A 40 1.50 0.39 -3.96
CA LEU A 40 2.95 0.44 -4.15
C LEU A 40 3.67 0.83 -2.85
N PHE A 41 3.13 1.79 -2.10
CA PHE A 41 3.66 2.20 -0.81
C PHE A 41 3.63 1.05 0.20
N SER A 42 2.48 0.40 0.36
CA SER A 42 2.34 -0.74 1.28
C SER A 42 3.24 -1.91 0.87
N ARG A 43 3.41 -2.15 -0.43
CA ARG A 43 4.34 -3.16 -0.95
C ARG A 43 5.79 -2.83 -0.60
N GLN A 44 6.24 -1.59 -0.82
CA GLN A 44 7.58 -1.15 -0.44
C GLN A 44 7.82 -1.30 1.07
N PHE A 45 6.86 -0.90 1.89
CA PHE A 45 6.94 -1.05 3.34
C PHE A 45 7.07 -2.52 3.75
N ARG A 46 6.26 -3.41 3.17
CA ARG A 46 6.33 -4.86 3.44
C ARG A 46 7.68 -5.45 3.04
N THR A 47 8.20 -5.06 1.88
CA THR A 47 9.53 -5.50 1.42
C THR A 47 10.64 -4.98 2.35
N LEU A 48 10.58 -3.71 2.75
CA LEU A 48 11.56 -3.12 3.68
C LEU A 48 11.51 -3.81 5.04
N ARG A 49 10.31 -4.05 5.58
CA ARG A 49 10.12 -4.77 6.84
C ARG A 49 10.69 -6.19 6.76
N ALA A 50 10.41 -6.91 5.68
CA ALA A 50 10.95 -8.26 5.49
C ALA A 50 12.48 -8.25 5.42
N TYR A 51 13.07 -7.28 4.73
CA TYR A 51 14.52 -7.09 4.67
C TYR A 51 15.13 -6.79 6.05
N LEU A 52 14.53 -5.87 6.81
CA LEU A 52 14.99 -5.50 8.14
C LEU A 52 14.85 -6.65 9.14
N LEU A 53 13.74 -7.39 9.10
CA LEU A 53 13.56 -8.59 9.93
C LEU A 53 14.55 -9.70 9.58
N ALA A 54 14.85 -9.92 8.29
CA ALA A 54 15.86 -10.89 7.89
C ALA A 54 17.29 -10.48 8.31
N LYS A 55 17.52 -9.19 8.55
CA LYS A 55 18.80 -8.64 9.02
C LYS A 55 18.86 -8.51 10.54
N ALA A 56 17.72 -8.60 11.23
CA ALA A 56 17.70 -8.66 12.68
C ALA A 56 18.33 -9.99 13.10
N GLN A 57 19.52 -9.91 13.69
CA GLN A 57 20.25 -11.07 14.19
C GLN A 57 19.66 -11.61 15.51
N ASP A 58 18.93 -10.76 16.25
CA ASP A 58 18.43 -11.05 17.58
C ASP A 58 16.92 -10.79 17.65
N ASP A 59 16.18 -11.77 18.18
CA ASP A 59 14.81 -11.57 18.65
C ASP A 59 14.89 -10.78 19.96
N TYR A 60 14.73 -9.46 19.87
CA TYR A 60 14.64 -8.61 21.05
C TYR A 60 13.35 -8.90 21.79
N THR A 61 13.46 -9.31 23.05
CA THR A 61 12.32 -9.39 23.95
C THR A 61 11.96 -8.02 24.49
N ASP A 62 10.73 -7.85 24.97
CA ASP A 62 10.30 -6.61 25.63
C ASP A 62 11.23 -6.21 26.80
N GLU A 63 11.83 -7.20 27.45
CA GLU A 63 12.81 -7.01 28.54
C GLU A 63 14.16 -6.47 28.03
N ASP A 64 14.57 -6.85 26.81
CA ASP A 64 15.78 -6.32 26.15
C ASP A 64 15.58 -4.88 25.70
N ILE A 65 14.39 -4.56 25.18
CA ILE A 65 14.04 -3.18 24.80
C ILE A 65 14.05 -2.29 26.05
N PHE A 66 13.49 -2.77 27.17
CA PHE A 66 13.43 -2.00 28.43
C PHE A 66 14.83 -1.65 28.97
N LYS A 67 15.80 -2.55 28.81
CA LYS A 67 17.22 -2.34 29.21
C LYS A 67 17.99 -1.39 28.30
N ILE A 68 17.58 -1.23 27.03
CA ILE A 68 18.26 -0.34 26.07
C ILE A 68 17.81 1.11 26.24
N VAL A 69 16.55 1.34 26.62
CA VAL A 69 15.96 2.69 26.72
C VAL A 69 15.99 3.29 28.13
N SER A 70 16.45 2.55 29.13
CA SER A 70 16.61 2.99 30.54
C SER A 70 18.09 3.16 30.89
#